data_AF-A0A7S3VD57-F1
#
_entry.id   AF-A0A7S3VD57-F1
#
_cell.length_a   1.000
_cell.length_b   1.000
_cell.length_c   1.000
_cell.angle_alpha   90.00
_cell.angle_beta   90.00
_cell.angle_gamma   90.00
#
_symmetry.space_group_name_H-M   'P 1'
#
loop_
_entity.id
_entity.type
_entity.pdbx_description
1 polymer ?
#
loop_
_entity_poly.entity_id
_entity_poly.type
_entity_poly.pdbx_seq_one_letter_code
_entity_poly.pdbx_strand_id
1 'polypeptide(L)'
;TFLNFGMFVPKEVDYWSWNARGNMATCNIAGFSNVAGGGMGTFYNASLCVLLLAIVKYEKSDEYIRKKIEPFLHAVPLLVAFGAYIFALVMGNINPNGAGTCGVTLYTRPPHCSGMEVGSVTEGL
;
A
#
# COMPACT_ATOMS: atom_id res chain seq x y z
N THR A 1 -17.24 4.06 -14.10
CA THR A 1 -16.05 3.77 -13.27
C THR A 1 -15.14 2.68 -13.84
N PHE A 2 -15.64 1.74 -14.64
CA PHE A 2 -14.82 0.66 -15.24
C PHE A 2 -13.82 1.08 -16.33
N LEU A 3 -14.01 2.22 -17.00
CA LEU A 3 -13.09 2.72 -18.05
C LEU A 3 -11.73 3.19 -17.52
N ASN A 4 -11.63 3.47 -16.21
CA ASN A 4 -10.39 3.94 -15.56
C ASN A 4 -9.55 2.79 -14.98
N PHE A 5 -10.05 1.55 -15.07
CA PHE A 5 -9.33 0.37 -14.61
C PHE A 5 -8.08 0.16 -15.48
N GLY A 6 -6.92 -0.09 -14.87
CA GLY A 6 -5.64 -0.20 -15.61
C GLY A 6 -4.96 1.13 -15.97
N MET A 7 -5.56 2.29 -15.68
CA MET A 7 -5.01 3.60 -16.08
C MET A 7 -3.62 3.90 -15.48
N PHE A 8 -3.33 3.39 -14.28
CA PHE A 8 -2.03 3.59 -13.62
C PHE A 8 -1.03 2.46 -13.87
N VAL A 9 -1.48 1.37 -14.52
CA VAL A 9 -0.66 0.19 -14.82
C VAL A 9 0.20 0.48 -16.06
N PRO A 10 1.48 0.06 -16.09
CA PRO A 10 2.35 0.26 -17.26
C PRO A 10 1.76 -0.34 -18.53
N LYS A 11 1.71 0.42 -19.63
CA LYS A 11 1.22 -0.05 -20.93
C LYS A 11 1.99 -1.26 -21.48
N GLU A 12 3.22 -1.45 -21.01
CA GLU A 12 4.12 -2.56 -21.33
C GLU A 12 3.49 -3.91 -20.95
N VAL A 13 2.59 -3.92 -19.97
CA VAL A 13 1.87 -5.12 -19.51
C VAL A 13 0.41 -5.17 -19.99
N ASP A 14 0.02 -4.44 -21.04
CA ASP A 14 -1.37 -4.42 -21.56
C ASP A 14 -1.87 -5.81 -22.03
N TYR A 15 -0.96 -6.68 -22.48
CA TYR A 15 -1.27 -8.06 -22.84
C TYR A 15 -1.66 -8.94 -21.63
N TRP A 16 -1.30 -8.51 -20.41
CA TRP A 16 -1.56 -9.21 -19.15
C TRP A 16 -2.61 -8.50 -18.31
N SER A 17 -2.67 -7.18 -18.37
CA SER A 17 -3.58 -6.34 -17.61
C SER A 17 -4.44 -5.53 -18.57
N TRP A 18 -5.76 -5.75 -18.52
CA TRP A 18 -6.72 -5.03 -19.34
C TRP A 18 -6.58 -3.50 -19.20
N ASN A 19 -6.52 -2.81 -20.34
CA ASN A 19 -6.59 -1.35 -20.43
C ASN A 19 -5.42 -0.65 -19.71
N ALA A 20 -4.21 -1.20 -19.85
CA ALA A 20 -3.01 -0.61 -19.26
C ALA A 20 -2.57 0.62 -20.08
N ARG A 21 -2.55 1.79 -19.44
CA ARG A 21 -2.29 3.09 -20.12
C ARG A 21 -1.26 3.97 -19.43
N GLY A 22 -0.73 3.52 -18.29
CA GLY A 22 0.21 4.24 -17.47
C GLY A 22 1.66 3.87 -17.76
N ASN A 23 2.52 4.15 -16.78
CA ASN A 23 3.93 3.77 -16.73
C ASN A 23 4.31 3.34 -15.30
N MET A 24 5.56 2.93 -15.08
CA MET A 24 6.01 2.52 -13.75
C MET A 24 5.92 3.62 -12.68
N ALA A 25 6.06 4.89 -13.03
CA ALA A 25 5.90 5.99 -12.08
C ALA A 25 4.43 6.12 -11.60
N THR A 26 3.47 6.04 -12.52
CA THR A 26 2.04 6.05 -12.14
C THR A 26 1.65 4.80 -11.35
N CYS A 27 2.26 3.66 -11.67
CA CYS A 27 2.05 2.40 -10.95
C CYS A 27 2.58 2.48 -9.52
N ASN A 28 3.76 3.08 -9.32
CA ASN A 28 4.35 3.33 -8.01
C ASN A 28 3.46 4.25 -7.16
N ILE A 29 2.95 5.34 -7.72
CA ILE A 29 2.06 6.27 -7.01
C ILE A 29 0.73 5.60 -6.64
N ALA A 30 0.11 4.89 -7.58
CA ALA A 30 -1.15 4.22 -7.34
C ALA A 30 -1.00 3.06 -6.34
N GLY A 31 0.07 2.27 -6.47
CA GLY A 31 0.38 1.19 -5.54
C GLY A 31 0.72 1.70 -4.15
N PHE A 32 1.52 2.76 -4.04
CA PHE A 32 1.77 3.43 -2.76
C PHE A 32 0.45 3.88 -2.13
N SER A 33 -0.42 4.54 -2.89
CA SER A 33 -1.70 5.06 -2.37
C SER A 33 -2.63 3.96 -1.91
N ASN A 34 -2.71 2.85 -2.66
CA ASN A 34 -3.53 1.70 -2.32
C ASN A 34 -3.08 1.05 -1.01
N VAL A 35 -1.77 0.80 -0.89
CA VAL A 35 -1.21 0.15 0.30
C VAL A 35 -1.23 1.11 1.50
N ALA A 36 -0.91 2.39 1.28
CA ALA A 36 -1.04 3.47 2.27
C ALA A 36 -2.46 3.56 2.83
N GLY A 37 -3.45 3.71 1.95
CA GLY A 37 -4.85 3.82 2.33
C GLY A 37 -5.36 2.59 3.07
N GLY A 38 -5.07 1.38 2.56
CA GLY A 38 -5.47 0.12 3.21
C GLY A 38 -4.87 -0.04 4.61
N GLY A 39 -3.58 0.27 4.77
CA GLY A 39 -2.92 0.23 6.07
C GLY A 39 -3.49 1.23 7.07
N MET A 40 -3.64 2.49 6.64
CA MET A 40 -4.19 3.54 7.50
C MET A 40 -5.60 3.20 7.98
N GLY A 41 -6.45 2.61 7.13
CA GLY A 41 -7.78 2.16 7.53
C GLY A 41 -7.76 1.06 8.59
N THR A 42 -6.80 0.13 8.51
CA THR A 42 -6.63 -0.94 9.52
C THR A 42 -6.18 -0.37 10.86
N PHE A 43 -5.20 0.53 10.84
CA PHE A 43 -4.73 1.18 12.06
C PHE A 43 -5.78 2.08 12.69
N TYR A 44 -6.59 2.78 11.89
CA TYR A 44 -7.70 3.58 12.41
C TYR A 44 -8.69 2.74 13.21
N ASN A 45 -9.06 1.56 12.69
CA ASN A 45 -9.91 0.62 13.42
C ASN A 45 -9.26 0.13 14.72
N ALA A 46 -7.96 -0.19 14.69
CA ALA A 46 -7.23 -0.56 15.90
C ALA A 46 -7.21 0.58 16.94
N SER A 47 -7.02 1.84 16.49
CA SER A 47 -7.06 3.02 17.35
C SER A 47 -8.42 3.21 18.00
N LEU A 48 -9.52 2.97 17.27
CA LEU A 48 -10.88 2.99 17.85
C LEU A 48 -11.05 1.93 18.95
N CYS A 49 -10.54 0.72 18.77
CA CYS A 49 -10.58 -0.31 19.80
C CYS A 49 -9.84 0.11 21.08
N VAL A 50 -8.67 0.74 20.93
CA VAL A 50 -7.88 1.24 22.06
C VAL A 50 -8.61 2.39 22.77
N LEU A 51 -9.25 3.29 22.03
CA LEU A 51 -10.07 4.37 22.60
C LEU A 51 -11.25 3.81 23.39
N LEU A 52 -12.00 2.86 22.83
CA LEU A 52 -13.11 2.21 23.52
C LEU A 52 -12.64 1.50 24.80
N LEU A 53 -11.49 0.83 24.76
CA LEU A 53 -10.91 0.21 25.95
C LEU A 53 -10.52 1.26 27.01
N ALA A 54 -9.92 2.38 26.60
CA ALA A 54 -9.52 3.46 27.51
C ALA A 54 -10.72 4.10 28.21
N ILE A 55 -11.83 4.27 27.49
CA ILE A 55 -13.07 4.86 28.02
C ILE A 55 -13.82 3.86 28.90
N VAL A 56 -14.08 2.65 28.39
CA VAL A 56 -14.99 1.68 29.04
C VAL A 56 -14.32 0.93 30.19
N LYS A 57 -13.07 0.47 30.01
CA LYS A 57 -12.39 -0.37 31.01
C LYS A 57 -11.57 0.45 32.00
N TYR A 58 -10.92 1.50 31.52
CA TYR A 58 -9.98 2.29 32.32
C TYR A 58 -10.55 3.64 32.75
N GLU A 59 -11.80 3.95 32.38
CA GLU A 59 -12.54 5.17 32.76
C GLU A 59 -11.70 6.44 32.61
N LYS A 60 -10.87 6.50 31.55
CA LYS A 60 -10.00 7.64 31.32
C LYS A 60 -10.81 8.85 30.88
N SER A 61 -10.52 10.00 31.47
CA SER A 61 -11.12 11.27 31.08
C SER A 61 -10.69 11.66 29.66
N ASP A 62 -11.55 12.39 28.97
CA ASP A 62 -11.30 12.89 27.62
C ASP A 62 -9.99 13.73 27.55
N GLU A 63 -9.72 14.51 28.60
CA GLU A 63 -8.48 15.29 28.70
C GLU A 63 -7.23 14.39 28.73
N TYR A 64 -7.28 13.26 29.42
CA TYR A 64 -6.18 12.30 29.46
C TYR A 64 -5.98 11.64 28.09
N ILE A 65 -7.08 11.24 27.44
CA ILE A 65 -7.05 10.61 26.12
C ILE A 65 -6.41 11.56 25.10
N ARG A 66 -6.88 12.81 25.04
CA ARG A 66 -6.39 13.82 24.09
C ARG A 66 -4.92 14.18 24.31
N LYS A 67 -4.47 14.30 25.56
CA LYS A 67 -3.09 14.72 25.86
C LYS A 67 -2.07 13.59 25.81
N LYS A 68 -2.48 12.35 26.07
CA LYS A 68 -1.54 11.23 26.27
C LYS A 68 -1.73 10.05 25.32
N ILE A 69 -2.93 9.79 24.81
CA ILE A 69 -3.22 8.60 24.00
C ILE A 69 -3.30 8.97 22.52
N GLU A 70 -4.05 10.02 22.20
CA GLU A 70 -4.30 10.49 20.83
C GLU A 70 -3.00 10.75 20.03
N PRO A 71 -1.94 11.38 20.58
CA PRO A 71 -0.70 11.59 19.83
C PRO A 71 -0.05 10.28 19.38
N PHE A 72 -0.09 9.24 20.21
CA PHE A 72 0.48 7.93 19.86
C PHE A 72 -0.42 7.17 18.89
N LEU A 73 -1.74 7.29 19.04
CA LEU A 73 -2.71 6.66 18.13
C LEU A 73 -2.67 7.22 16.71
N HIS A 74 -2.12 8.42 16.52
CA HIS A 74 -1.87 8.96 15.18
C HIS A 74 -0.42 8.77 14.74
N ALA A 75 0.55 9.03 15.61
CA ALA A 75 1.96 8.96 15.26
C ALA A 75 2.42 7.53 14.92
N VAL A 76 2.00 6.52 15.70
CA VAL A 76 2.44 5.13 15.48
C VAL A 76 1.93 4.59 14.14
N PRO A 77 0.62 4.70 13.81
CA PRO A 77 0.14 4.31 12.50
C PRO A 77 0.83 5.03 11.35
N LEU A 78 1.04 6.34 11.47
CA LEU A 78 1.72 7.10 10.42
C LEU A 78 3.14 6.59 10.21
N LEU A 79 3.93 6.45 11.28
CA LEU A 79 5.32 6.00 11.19
C LEU A 79 5.44 4.57 10.65
N VAL A 80 4.60 3.65 11.14
CA VAL A 80 4.65 2.25 10.73
C VAL A 80 4.14 2.08 9.30
N ALA A 81 2.99 2.66 8.96
CA ALA A 81 2.41 2.56 7.63
C ALA A 81 3.34 3.23 6.60
N PHE A 82 3.66 4.52 6.77
CA PHE A 82 4.52 5.21 5.81
C PHE A 82 5.93 4.60 5.76
N GLY A 83 6.50 4.18 6.88
CA GLY A 83 7.81 3.51 6.90
C GLY A 83 7.83 2.22 6.09
N ALA A 84 6.86 1.33 6.30
CA ALA A 84 6.74 0.09 5.54
C ALA A 84 6.50 0.33 4.04
N TYR A 85 5.78 1.39 3.68
CA TYR A 85 5.44 1.67 2.28
C TYR A 85 6.52 2.41 1.53
N ILE A 86 7.22 3.34 2.17
CA ILE A 86 8.46 3.92 1.64
C ILE A 86 9.49 2.82 1.45
N PHE A 87 9.63 1.90 2.40
CA PHE A 87 10.51 0.75 2.24
C PHE A 87 10.13 -0.09 1.02
N ALA A 88 8.84 -0.43 0.85
CA ALA A 88 8.39 -1.18 -0.32
C ALA A 88 8.64 -0.43 -1.65
N LEU A 89 8.48 0.90 -1.67
CA LEU A 89 8.76 1.73 -2.84
C LEU A 89 10.25 1.76 -3.17
N VAL A 90 11.12 2.00 -2.18
CA VAL A 90 12.58 2.07 -2.35
C VAL A 90 13.16 0.72 -2.77
N MET A 91 12.61 -0.38 -2.27
CA MET A 91 13.03 -1.73 -2.66
C MET A 91 12.50 -2.17 -4.03
N GLY A 92 11.71 -1.34 -4.72
CA GLY A 92 11.14 -1.69 -6.03
C GLY A 92 10.10 -2.81 -5.94
N ASN A 93 9.41 -2.97 -4.81
CA ASN A 93 8.45 -4.06 -4.58
C ASN A 93 7.02 -3.71 -5.03
N ILE A 94 6.78 -2.52 -5.60
CA ILE A 94 5.48 -2.14 -6.14
C ILE A 94 5.41 -2.56 -7.60
N ASN A 95 4.50 -3.49 -7.89
CA ASN A 95 4.41 -4.15 -9.18
C ASN A 95 2.94 -4.28 -9.64
N PRO A 96 2.70 -4.35 -10.96
CA PRO A 96 1.37 -4.64 -11.49
C PRO A 96 0.95 -6.09 -11.21
N ASN A 97 -0.30 -6.30 -10.81
CA ASN A 97 -0.79 -7.60 -10.36
C ASN A 97 -1.66 -8.36 -11.37
N GLY A 98 -1.75 -7.89 -12.62
CA GLY A 98 -2.61 -8.44 -13.67
C GLY A 98 -4.09 -8.13 -13.53
N ALA A 99 -4.54 -7.71 -12.35
CA ALA A 99 -5.90 -7.27 -12.09
C ALA A 99 -6.06 -5.75 -12.25
N GLY A 100 -5.35 -5.11 -13.19
CA GLY A 100 -5.50 -3.67 -13.46
C GLY A 100 -5.08 -2.74 -12.32
N THR A 101 -4.33 -3.24 -11.34
CA THR A 101 -3.87 -2.48 -10.18
C THR A 101 -2.39 -2.73 -9.88
N CYS A 102 -1.79 -1.83 -9.11
CA CYS A 102 -0.42 -1.91 -8.64
C CYS A 102 -0.40 -2.05 -7.12
N GLY A 103 0.59 -2.77 -6.59
CA GLY A 103 0.76 -2.95 -5.15
C GLY A 103 1.97 -3.79 -4.80
N VAL A 104 2.17 -4.03 -3.50
CA VAL A 104 3.21 -4.95 -3.02
C VAL A 104 2.79 -6.37 -3.36
N THR A 105 3.38 -6.93 -4.42
CA THR A 105 3.05 -8.27 -4.89
C THR A 105 4.29 -9.10 -5.09
N LEU A 106 4.17 -10.39 -4.75
CA LEU A 106 5.18 -11.38 -5.11
C LEU A 106 4.98 -11.74 -6.58
N TYR A 107 6.00 -11.50 -7.40
CA TYR A 107 6.07 -12.04 -8.75
C TYR A 107 6.19 -13.55 -8.67
N THR A 108 5.06 -14.22 -8.48
CA THR A 108 5.03 -15.69 -8.45
C THR A 108 5.22 -16.26 -9.85
N ARG A 109 4.84 -15.53 -10.92
CA ARG A 109 5.13 -15.85 -12.35
C ARG A 109 5.08 -14.60 -13.23
N PRO A 110 6.21 -13.92 -13.52
CA PRO A 110 6.20 -12.83 -14.47
C PRO A 110 5.98 -13.37 -15.89
N PRO A 111 5.06 -12.79 -16.67
CA PRO A 111 4.69 -13.29 -17.99
C PRO A 111 5.81 -13.26 -19.06
N HIS A 112 6.94 -12.60 -18.80
CA HIS A 112 8.07 -12.48 -19.75
C HIS A 112 9.36 -13.20 -19.32
N CYS A 113 9.30 -14.09 -18.33
CA CYS A 113 10.51 -14.67 -17.76
C CYS A 113 10.78 -16.09 -18.25
N SER A 114 11.37 -16.22 -19.44
CA SER A 114 12.36 -17.27 -19.65
C SER A 114 13.74 -16.73 -19.26
N GLY A 115 14.39 -17.30 -18.23
CA GLY A 115 15.79 -16.99 -17.88
C GLY A 115 16.06 -16.13 -16.64
N MET A 116 15.08 -15.85 -15.78
CA MET A 116 15.32 -15.16 -14.49
C MET A 116 15.88 -16.06 -13.37
N GLU A 117 16.71 -17.04 -13.72
CA GLU A 117 17.40 -17.88 -12.74
C GLU A 117 18.48 -17.07 -11.96
N VAL A 118 18.70 -15.81 -12.34
CA VAL A 118 19.81 -14.95 -11.89
C VAL A 118 19.38 -13.79 -10.97
N GLY A 119 18.10 -13.70 -10.58
CA GLY A 119 17.67 -12.84 -9.46
C GLY A 119 17.75 -11.32 -9.68
N SER A 120 17.76 -10.83 -10.92
CA SER A 120 17.70 -9.39 -11.19
C SER A 120 16.27 -8.92 -11.48
N VAL A 121 15.81 -7.92 -10.73
CA VAL A 121 14.60 -7.13 -11.05
C VAL A 121 14.93 -6.27 -12.27
N THR A 122 14.16 -6.38 -13.34
CA THR A 122 14.37 -5.57 -14.55
C THR A 122 14.04 -4.11 -14.25
N GLU A 123 15.03 -3.23 -14.42
CA GLU A 123 14.77 -1.79 -14.49
C GLU A 123 13.98 -1.50 -15.77
N GLY A 124 12.78 -0.93 -15.61
CA GLY A 124 12.11 -0.20 -16.67
C GLY A 124 11.22 -0.99 -17.64
N LEU A 125 10.43 -1.96 -17.16
CA LEU A 125 9.20 -2.35 -17.85
C LEU A 125 7.96 -1.90 -17.07
#